data_AF-A0A5C5FY30-F1
#
_entry.id   AF-A0A5C5FY30-F1
#
_cell.length_a   1.000
_cell.length_b   1.000
_cell.length_c   1.000
_cell.angle_alpha   90.00
_cell.angle_beta   90.00
_cell.angle_gamma   90.00
#
_symmetry.space_group_name_H-M   'P 1'
#
loop_
_entity.id
_entity.type
_entity.pdbx_description
1 polymer ?
#
loop_
_entity_poly.entity_id
_entity_poly.type
_entity_poly.pdbx_seq_one_letter_code
_entity_poly.pdbx_strand_id
1 'polypeptide(L)'
;MSERAQEPPVPWDQPRQDPLFMQLSDVHEWIVSRVDSDFWRHHVGDTFAPFAAGWPTWRSSERRAAVEALMLDFCRLLQTGDGHGYTWILYQTMCHRVGRLRAEGWPALKKVDNDKYDEVAGRIATIADVYPFDSDAERRRWEFSFFHPGRMTPNKLQRTSDVEWAHMLSELKALPRKLLERVLCLRSLGESPRKALPTADALFLNAFDASQTPQSRFHRFTALLDGILGLYRLAVGEGHQQEDSVRRLADAIETASKSHQEPAFANESLAVQVSGVDEARNLLFETCKHYLTRTLLSPDRVLHLLAQALPGIVLNAQPHDNSLGKTRSSPSRYDPVPRRTFS
;
A
#
# COMPACT_ATOMS: atom_id res chain seq x y z
N MET A 1 -26.56 -10.62 -32.72
CA MET A 1 -25.40 -9.70 -32.63
C MET A 1 -25.63 -8.84 -31.40
N SER A 2 -24.98 -9.18 -30.29
CA SER A 2 -25.15 -8.46 -29.03
C SER A 2 -24.21 -7.26 -29.05
N GLU A 3 -24.76 -6.06 -29.02
CA GLU A 3 -24.02 -4.84 -28.72
C GLU A 3 -23.35 -5.03 -27.35
N ARG A 4 -22.05 -5.35 -27.36
CA ARG A 4 -21.23 -5.26 -26.16
C ARG A 4 -21.22 -3.78 -25.80
N ALA A 5 -21.90 -3.45 -24.71
CA ALA A 5 -21.81 -2.15 -24.07
C ALA A 5 -20.33 -1.75 -24.02
N GLN A 6 -19.98 -0.73 -24.81
CA GLN A 6 -18.73 -0.02 -24.62
C GLN A 6 -18.80 0.51 -23.19
N GLU A 7 -17.87 0.09 -22.32
CA GLU A 7 -17.70 0.75 -21.03
C GLU A 7 -17.67 2.26 -21.30
N PRO A 8 -18.58 3.05 -20.70
CA PRO A 8 -18.61 4.48 -20.95
C PRO A 8 -17.23 5.06 -20.62
N PRO A 9 -16.74 6.04 -21.39
CA PRO A 9 -15.48 6.71 -21.07
C PRO A 9 -15.61 7.25 -19.64
N VAL A 10 -14.78 6.70 -18.75
CA VAL A 10 -14.79 7.01 -17.33
C VAL A 10 -14.71 8.55 -17.20
N PRO A 11 -15.69 9.22 -16.56
CA PRO A 11 -15.64 10.67 -16.37
C PRO A 11 -14.53 11.00 -15.35
N TRP A 12 -13.32 11.19 -15.86
CA TRP A 12 -12.08 11.36 -15.08
C TRP A 12 -12.01 12.64 -14.24
N ASP A 13 -13.05 13.47 -14.30
CA ASP A 13 -13.20 14.72 -13.54
C ASP A 13 -13.81 14.51 -12.14
N GLN A 14 -14.23 13.29 -11.80
CA GLN A 14 -14.81 12.98 -10.49
C GLN A 14 -13.84 12.18 -9.62
N PRO A 15 -13.27 12.78 -8.54
CA PRO A 15 -12.42 12.07 -7.57
C PRO A 15 -13.06 10.81 -6.98
N ARG A 16 -14.41 10.74 -6.93
CA ARG A 16 -15.21 9.62 -6.38
C ARG A 16 -15.03 8.27 -7.09
N GLN A 17 -14.31 8.23 -8.22
CA GLN A 17 -13.98 6.99 -8.93
C GLN A 17 -12.55 6.51 -8.66
N ASP A 18 -11.74 7.27 -7.92
CA ASP A 18 -10.42 6.86 -7.45
C ASP A 18 -10.58 6.10 -6.10
N PRO A 19 -10.23 4.80 -6.01
CA PRO A 19 -10.36 4.04 -4.78
C PRO A 19 -9.61 4.64 -3.60
N LEU A 20 -8.46 5.28 -3.84
CA LEU A 20 -7.70 5.94 -2.76
C LEU A 20 -8.39 7.21 -2.27
N PHE A 21 -9.11 7.92 -3.14
CA PHE A 21 -9.91 9.07 -2.72
C PHE A 21 -11.10 8.62 -1.86
N MET A 22 -11.75 7.51 -2.24
CA MET A 22 -12.82 6.93 -1.45
C MET A 22 -12.32 6.49 -0.07
N GLN A 23 -11.18 5.80 0.00
CA GLN A 23 -10.56 5.46 1.29
C GLN A 23 -10.22 6.70 2.13
N LEU A 24 -9.66 7.75 1.51
CA LEU A 24 -9.37 9.01 2.20
C LEU A 24 -10.65 9.65 2.75
N SER A 25 -11.73 9.66 1.96
CA SER A 25 -13.04 10.20 2.34
C SER A 25 -13.61 9.44 3.52
N ASP A 26 -13.61 8.10 3.45
CA ASP A 26 -14.13 7.24 4.52
C ASP A 26 -13.36 7.50 5.83
N VAL A 27 -12.03 7.52 5.78
CA VAL A 27 -11.20 7.78 6.97
C VAL A 27 -11.46 9.18 7.52
N HIS A 28 -11.64 10.19 6.66
CA HIS A 28 -11.98 11.54 7.09
C HIS A 28 -13.34 11.60 7.80
N GLU A 29 -14.37 10.95 7.25
CA GLU A 29 -15.69 10.84 7.89
C GLU A 29 -15.61 10.13 9.24
N TRP A 30 -14.79 9.07 9.34
CA TRP A 30 -14.55 8.38 10.62
C TRP A 30 -13.93 9.31 11.65
N ILE A 31 -12.96 10.14 11.26
CA ILE A 31 -12.35 11.14 12.15
C ILE A 31 -13.40 12.17 12.60
N VAL A 32 -14.19 12.73 11.68
CA VAL A 32 -15.26 13.70 11.98
C VAL A 32 -16.23 13.13 13.01
N SER A 33 -16.61 11.86 12.89
CA SER A 33 -17.52 11.18 13.81
C SER A 33 -16.98 11.04 15.25
N ARG A 34 -15.66 11.15 15.43
CA ARG A 34 -14.96 11.05 16.71
C ARG A 34 -14.64 12.40 17.34
N VAL A 35 -15.00 13.51 16.70
CA VAL A 35 -14.81 14.84 17.27
C VAL A 35 -15.95 15.15 18.24
N ASP A 36 -15.64 15.23 19.53
CA ASP A 36 -16.63 15.45 20.60
C ASP A 36 -17.28 16.84 20.56
N SER A 37 -16.53 17.86 20.14
CA SER A 37 -17.00 19.25 20.09
C SER A 37 -17.66 19.57 18.74
N ASP A 38 -18.92 20.05 18.77
CA ASP A 38 -19.64 20.44 17.55
C ASP A 38 -18.93 21.55 16.75
N PHE A 39 -18.24 22.47 17.44
CA PHE A 39 -17.42 23.50 16.82
C PHE A 39 -16.27 22.87 16.01
N TRP A 40 -15.51 21.98 16.64
CA TRP A 40 -14.41 21.28 15.97
C TRP A 40 -14.92 20.32 14.90
N ARG A 41 -16.08 19.70 15.07
CA ARG A 41 -16.67 18.77 14.09
C ARG A 41 -16.96 19.48 12.77
N HIS A 42 -17.54 20.69 12.81
CA HIS A 42 -17.74 21.50 11.60
C HIS A 42 -16.39 21.87 10.98
N HIS A 43 -15.45 22.37 11.79
CA HIS A 43 -14.13 22.76 11.28
C HIS A 43 -13.42 21.60 10.59
N VAL A 44 -13.36 20.43 11.23
CA VAL A 44 -12.78 19.20 10.71
C VAL A 44 -13.53 18.74 9.46
N GLY A 45 -14.86 18.75 9.44
CA GLY A 45 -15.67 18.41 8.26
C GLY A 45 -15.30 19.24 7.03
N ASP A 46 -15.11 20.55 7.19
CA ASP A 46 -14.79 21.46 6.10
C ASP A 46 -13.39 21.25 5.51
N THR A 47 -12.49 20.55 6.22
CA THR A 47 -11.11 20.32 5.76
C THR A 47 -11.01 19.35 4.59
N PHE A 48 -12.07 18.60 4.27
CA PHE A 48 -12.05 17.65 3.16
C PHE A 48 -12.24 18.32 1.78
N ALA A 49 -12.97 19.42 1.69
CA ALA A 49 -13.26 20.07 0.40
C ALA A 49 -11.99 20.46 -0.40
N PRO A 50 -10.90 20.99 0.22
CA PRO A 50 -9.64 21.20 -0.46
C PRO A 50 -8.97 19.93 -1.01
N PHE A 51 -9.16 18.76 -0.37
CA PHE A 51 -8.69 17.49 -0.93
C PHE A 51 -9.42 17.16 -2.22
N ALA A 52 -10.75 17.25 -2.25
CA ALA A 52 -11.54 17.00 -3.45
C ALA A 52 -11.11 17.88 -4.63
N ALA A 53 -10.96 19.19 -4.39
CA ALA A 53 -10.51 20.14 -5.41
C ALA A 53 -9.06 19.90 -5.84
N GLY A 54 -8.19 19.51 -4.90
CA GLY A 54 -6.77 19.33 -5.12
C GLY A 54 -6.37 17.98 -5.73
N TRP A 55 -7.17 16.93 -5.51
CA TRP A 55 -6.83 15.52 -5.80
C TRP A 55 -6.32 15.24 -7.21
N PRO A 56 -6.91 15.83 -8.29
CA PRO A 56 -6.43 15.59 -9.66
C PRO A 56 -4.98 16.02 -9.87
N THR A 57 -4.51 17.01 -9.09
CA THR A 57 -3.15 17.54 -9.19
C THR A 57 -2.10 16.68 -8.49
N TRP A 58 -2.51 15.70 -7.69
CA TRP A 58 -1.61 14.81 -6.94
C TRP A 58 -1.09 13.67 -7.83
N ARG A 59 0.14 13.24 -7.62
CA ARG A 59 0.71 12.02 -8.19
C ARG A 59 0.17 10.79 -7.46
N SER A 60 0.16 9.63 -8.09
CA SER A 60 -0.31 8.37 -7.50
C SER A 60 0.38 8.03 -6.18
N SER A 61 1.70 8.25 -6.11
CA SER A 61 2.49 8.03 -4.88
C SER A 61 2.10 8.99 -3.75
N GLU A 62 1.85 10.26 -4.08
CA GLU A 62 1.38 11.28 -3.13
C GLU A 62 0.01 10.90 -2.58
N ARG A 63 -0.91 10.44 -3.44
CA ARG A 63 -2.25 9.96 -3.05
C ARG A 63 -2.16 8.78 -2.11
N ARG A 64 -1.37 7.76 -2.47
CA ARG A 64 -1.13 6.56 -1.65
C ARG A 64 -0.59 6.93 -0.26
N ALA A 65 0.45 7.76 -0.21
CA ALA A 65 1.06 8.20 1.04
C ALA A 65 0.08 8.98 1.93
N ALA A 66 -0.84 9.75 1.35
CA ALA A 66 -1.86 10.51 2.08
C ALA A 66 -2.80 9.59 2.85
N VAL A 67 -3.31 8.56 2.17
CA VAL A 67 -4.24 7.59 2.77
C VAL A 67 -3.54 6.83 3.89
N GLU A 68 -2.31 6.34 3.66
CA GLU A 68 -1.51 5.65 4.67
C GLU A 68 -1.28 6.53 5.90
N ALA A 69 -0.84 7.77 5.69
CA ALA A 69 -0.62 8.73 6.78
C ALA A 69 -1.89 8.99 7.59
N LEU A 70 -3.02 9.19 6.91
CA LEU A 70 -4.30 9.48 7.56
C LEU A 70 -4.82 8.27 8.36
N MET A 71 -4.70 7.05 7.83
CA MET A 71 -5.09 5.83 8.54
C MET A 71 -4.25 5.60 9.80
N LEU A 72 -2.93 5.80 9.72
CA LEU A 72 -2.05 5.64 10.88
C LEU A 72 -2.33 6.68 11.96
N ASP A 73 -2.63 7.92 11.58
CA ASP A 73 -3.03 8.95 12.54
C ASP A 73 -4.41 8.67 13.13
N PHE A 74 -5.35 8.14 12.35
CA PHE A 74 -6.65 7.68 12.87
C PHE A 74 -6.47 6.56 13.89
N CYS A 75 -5.60 5.58 13.63
CA CYS A 75 -5.27 4.54 14.62
C CYS A 75 -4.69 5.15 15.90
N ARG A 76 -3.79 6.13 15.78
CA ARG A 76 -3.23 6.84 16.94
C ARG A 76 -4.32 7.58 17.72
N LEU A 77 -5.20 8.30 17.04
CA LEU A 77 -6.35 8.98 17.64
C LEU A 77 -7.22 8.02 18.46
N LEU A 78 -7.50 6.83 17.93
CA LEU A 78 -8.27 5.80 18.64
C LEU A 78 -7.54 5.27 19.88
N GLN A 79 -6.23 5.11 19.82
CA GLN A 79 -5.42 4.57 20.91
C GLN A 79 -5.18 5.58 22.04
N THR A 80 -4.97 6.86 21.71
CA THR A 80 -4.61 7.88 22.70
C THR A 80 -5.79 8.75 23.12
N GLY A 81 -6.85 8.81 22.31
CA GLY A 81 -7.93 9.79 22.45
C GLY A 81 -7.51 11.24 22.16
N ASP A 82 -6.25 11.48 21.79
CA ASP A 82 -5.70 12.82 21.62
C ASP A 82 -5.68 13.23 20.15
N GLY A 83 -6.55 14.17 19.79
CA GLY A 83 -6.64 14.74 18.45
C GLY A 83 -5.61 15.82 18.13
N HIS A 84 -4.84 16.32 19.11
CA HIS A 84 -3.87 17.42 18.96
C HIS A 84 -4.36 18.55 18.01
N GLY A 85 -5.58 19.05 18.24
CA GLY A 85 -6.18 20.13 17.46
C GLY A 85 -6.47 19.82 15.98
N TYR A 86 -6.41 18.55 15.56
CA TYR A 86 -6.73 18.08 14.21
C TYR A 86 -5.96 18.80 13.08
N THR A 87 -4.83 19.43 13.37
CA THR A 87 -4.05 20.14 12.34
C THR A 87 -3.40 19.20 11.32
N TRP A 88 -3.24 17.92 11.68
CA TRP A 88 -2.67 16.86 10.85
C TRP A 88 -3.58 16.42 9.69
N ILE A 89 -4.90 16.63 9.79
CA ILE A 89 -5.84 16.35 8.69
C ILE A 89 -5.94 17.49 7.67
N LEU A 90 -5.36 18.66 7.96
CA LEU A 90 -5.44 19.81 7.06
C LEU A 90 -4.75 19.49 5.73
N TYR A 91 -5.38 19.89 4.63
CA TYR A 91 -4.86 19.69 3.27
C TYR A 91 -3.41 20.17 3.11
N GLN A 92 -3.09 21.36 3.63
CA GLN A 92 -1.73 21.91 3.55
C GLN A 92 -0.73 21.07 4.36
N THR A 93 -1.09 20.64 5.57
CA THR A 93 -0.25 19.77 6.41
C THR A 93 0.02 18.45 5.69
N MET A 94 -1.02 17.82 5.15
CA MET A 94 -0.88 16.57 4.41
C MET A 94 -0.01 16.76 3.16
N CYS A 95 -0.17 17.87 2.43
CA CYS A 95 0.67 18.16 1.27
C CYS A 95 2.16 18.28 1.62
N HIS A 96 2.52 18.88 2.76
CA HIS A 96 3.91 18.90 3.22
C HIS A 96 4.38 17.49 3.60
N ARG A 97 3.55 16.75 4.34
CA ARG A 97 3.89 15.41 4.82
C ARG A 97 4.16 14.41 3.70
N VAL A 98 3.37 14.44 2.62
CA VAL A 98 3.56 13.55 1.46
C VAL A 98 4.61 14.09 0.46
N GLY A 99 5.33 15.17 0.82
CA GLY A 99 6.38 15.76 -0.02
C GLY A 99 5.87 16.49 -1.26
N ARG A 100 4.57 16.83 -1.31
CA ARG A 100 4.00 17.62 -2.42
C ARG A 100 4.41 19.09 -2.35
N LEU A 101 4.48 19.66 -1.15
CA LEU A 101 5.00 21.01 -0.89
C LEU A 101 6.40 20.88 -0.28
N ARG A 102 7.43 21.45 -0.92
CA ARG A 102 8.76 21.58 -0.30
C ARG A 102 8.71 22.63 0.79
N ALA A 103 9.53 22.46 1.84
CA ALA A 103 9.58 23.33 3.03
C ALA A 103 9.90 24.81 2.73
N GLU A 104 10.42 25.12 1.54
CA GLU A 104 10.80 26.49 1.13
C GLU A 104 9.70 27.24 0.35
N GLY A 105 8.46 26.73 0.35
CA GLY A 105 7.41 27.24 -0.51
C GLY A 105 7.66 26.88 -1.96
N TRP A 106 6.62 26.97 -2.80
CA TRP A 106 6.83 26.83 -4.23
C TRP A 106 7.80 27.92 -4.68
N PRO A 107 8.90 27.60 -5.39
CA PRO A 107 9.47 28.59 -6.28
C PRO A 107 8.32 28.97 -7.22
N ALA A 108 7.93 30.25 -7.21
CA ALA A 108 6.94 30.80 -8.14
C ALA A 108 7.16 30.15 -9.50
N LEU A 109 6.15 29.41 -10.00
CA LEU A 109 6.19 28.55 -11.19
C LEU A 109 7.29 29.03 -12.15
N LYS A 110 8.51 28.50 -12.00
CA LYS A 110 9.57 28.77 -12.96
C LYS A 110 8.99 28.29 -14.28
N LYS A 111 9.06 29.15 -15.30
CA LYS A 111 8.55 28.93 -16.66
C LYS A 111 8.56 27.42 -16.95
N VAL A 112 7.37 26.83 -17.07
CA VAL A 112 7.21 25.37 -17.11
C VAL A 112 8.12 24.82 -18.19
N ASP A 113 9.18 24.14 -17.75
CA ASP A 113 10.06 23.40 -18.62
C ASP A 113 9.27 22.21 -19.15
N ASN A 114 8.88 22.29 -20.43
CA ASN A 114 8.09 21.27 -21.10
C ASN A 114 8.96 20.13 -21.63
N ASP A 115 10.29 20.18 -21.50
CA ASP A 115 11.20 19.17 -22.07
C ASP A 115 10.88 17.76 -21.56
N LYS A 116 10.59 17.62 -20.25
CA LYS A 116 10.15 16.35 -19.66
C LYS A 116 8.80 15.89 -20.23
N TYR A 117 7.87 16.82 -20.45
CA TYR A 117 6.55 16.50 -20.98
C TYR A 117 6.66 16.03 -22.44
N ASP A 118 7.42 16.76 -23.25
CA ASP A 118 7.65 16.46 -24.66
C ASP A 118 8.42 15.13 -24.82
N GLU A 119 9.37 14.82 -23.94
CA GLU A 119 10.02 13.51 -23.96
C GLU A 119 9.02 12.38 -23.68
N VAL A 120 8.18 12.50 -22.64
CA VAL A 120 7.13 11.50 -22.36
C VAL A 120 6.18 11.39 -23.56
N ALA A 121 5.74 12.50 -24.14
CA ALA A 121 4.87 12.54 -25.31
C ALA A 121 5.49 11.76 -26.50
N GLY A 122 6.77 11.98 -26.78
CA GLY A 122 7.49 11.23 -27.82
C GLY A 122 7.57 9.73 -27.55
N ARG A 123 7.76 9.31 -26.28
CA ARG A 123 7.75 7.87 -25.93
C ARG A 123 6.36 7.25 -26.05
N ILE A 124 5.33 7.97 -25.65
CA ILE A 124 3.94 7.51 -25.76
C ILE A 124 3.53 7.38 -27.23
N ALA A 125 3.93 8.32 -28.10
CA ALA A 125 3.73 8.20 -29.54
C ALA A 125 4.43 6.94 -30.10
N THR A 126 5.66 6.65 -29.67
CA THR A 126 6.39 5.43 -30.07
C THR A 126 5.63 4.16 -29.66
N ILE A 127 5.03 4.14 -28.46
CA ILE A 127 4.19 3.03 -27.98
C ILE A 127 2.91 2.93 -28.82
N ALA A 128 2.31 4.07 -29.16
CA ALA A 128 1.10 4.12 -29.96
C ALA A 128 1.29 3.50 -31.35
N ASP A 129 2.46 3.71 -31.95
CA ASP A 129 2.78 3.24 -33.30
C ASP A 129 3.02 1.72 -33.37
N VAL A 130 3.38 1.08 -32.25
CA VAL A 130 3.61 -0.37 -32.20
C VAL A 130 2.44 -1.17 -31.63
N TYR A 131 1.53 -0.52 -30.90
CA TYR A 131 0.36 -1.19 -30.33
C TYR A 131 -0.71 -1.43 -31.41
N PRO A 132 -1.26 -2.65 -31.52
CA PRO A 132 -2.30 -2.95 -32.51
C PRO A 132 -3.67 -2.45 -32.02
N PHE A 133 -3.93 -1.15 -32.13
CA PHE A 133 -5.26 -0.59 -31.87
C PHE A 133 -6.28 -1.11 -32.88
N ASP A 134 -7.52 -1.32 -32.43
CA ASP A 134 -8.64 -1.72 -33.30
C ASP A 134 -9.10 -0.55 -34.18
N SER A 135 -8.81 0.70 -33.77
CA SER A 135 -9.13 1.92 -34.54
C SER A 135 -8.34 3.15 -34.08
N ASP A 136 -8.23 4.15 -34.95
CA ASP A 136 -7.68 5.48 -34.58
C ASP A 136 -8.44 6.15 -33.44
N ALA A 137 -9.75 5.93 -33.35
CA ALA A 137 -10.58 6.45 -32.27
C ALA A 137 -10.21 5.81 -30.91
N GLU A 138 -9.77 4.56 -30.90
CA GLU A 138 -9.26 3.91 -29.69
C GLU A 138 -7.89 4.49 -29.28
N ARG A 139 -6.97 4.64 -30.24
CA ARG A 139 -5.67 5.28 -30.02
C ARG A 139 -5.84 6.66 -29.38
N ARG A 140 -6.63 7.54 -29.99
CA ARG A 140 -6.87 8.90 -29.49
C ARG A 140 -7.51 8.91 -28.11
N ARG A 141 -8.43 7.97 -27.82
CA ARG A 141 -9.05 7.84 -26.48
C ARG A 141 -8.02 7.47 -25.42
N TRP A 142 -7.13 6.53 -25.72
CA TRP A 142 -6.06 6.15 -24.79
C TRP A 142 -5.05 7.30 -24.59
N GLU A 143 -4.58 7.94 -25.66
CA GLU A 143 -3.66 9.10 -25.57
C GLU A 143 -4.29 10.24 -24.75
N PHE A 144 -5.56 10.57 -25.02
CA PHE A 144 -6.31 11.56 -24.25
C PHE A 144 -6.40 11.18 -22.76
N SER A 145 -6.67 9.91 -22.46
CA SER A 145 -6.73 9.42 -21.09
C SER A 145 -5.37 9.49 -20.39
N PHE A 146 -4.27 9.26 -21.12
CA PHE A 146 -2.92 9.32 -20.56
C PHE A 146 -2.53 10.77 -20.22
N PHE A 147 -2.80 11.70 -21.13
CA PHE A 147 -2.48 13.14 -20.99
C PHE A 147 -3.59 13.98 -20.37
N HIS A 148 -4.59 13.35 -19.77
CA HIS A 148 -5.67 14.04 -19.10
C HIS A 148 -5.13 15.00 -18.01
N PRO A 149 -5.73 16.19 -17.80
CA PRO A 149 -5.26 17.14 -16.78
C PRO A 149 -5.17 16.59 -15.35
N GLY A 150 -5.97 15.57 -15.02
CA GLY A 150 -5.92 14.86 -13.75
C GLY A 150 -4.86 13.74 -13.65
N ARG A 151 -4.15 13.45 -14.75
CA ARG A 151 -3.24 12.31 -14.92
C ARG A 151 -1.82 12.79 -15.19
N MET A 152 -1.35 12.86 -16.44
CA MET A 152 -0.01 13.35 -16.79
C MET A 152 -0.01 14.86 -17.03
N THR A 153 0.71 15.62 -16.21
CA THR A 153 0.87 17.08 -16.38
C THR A 153 2.32 17.51 -16.19
N PRO A 154 2.73 18.64 -16.78
CA PRO A 154 4.07 19.19 -16.55
C PRO A 154 4.38 19.41 -15.06
N ASN A 155 3.41 19.92 -14.30
CA ASN A 155 3.58 20.14 -12.85
C ASN A 155 3.84 18.85 -12.07
N LYS A 156 3.27 17.71 -12.47
CA LYS A 156 3.57 16.42 -11.84
C LYS A 156 4.97 15.93 -12.21
N LEU A 157 5.37 16.08 -13.48
CA LEU A 157 6.71 15.72 -13.96
C LEU A 157 7.82 16.56 -13.31
N GLN A 158 7.55 17.83 -12.98
CA GLN A 158 8.49 18.67 -12.25
C GLN A 158 8.71 18.20 -10.80
N ARG A 159 7.71 17.56 -10.19
CA ARG A 159 7.84 16.99 -8.83
C ARG A 159 8.48 15.60 -8.83
N THR A 160 8.64 14.98 -10.00
CA THR A 160 9.35 13.71 -10.15
C THR A 160 10.84 13.90 -9.87
N SER A 161 11.37 13.12 -8.93
CA SER A 161 12.81 13.12 -8.63
C SER A 161 13.62 12.59 -9.82
N ASP A 162 14.92 12.87 -9.87
CA ASP A 162 15.75 12.41 -11.00
C ASP A 162 15.81 10.88 -11.09
N VAL A 163 15.78 10.19 -9.94
CA VAL A 163 15.75 8.72 -9.87
C VAL A 163 14.41 8.19 -10.40
N GLU A 164 13.29 8.75 -9.94
CA GLU A 164 11.96 8.40 -10.47
C GLU A 164 11.88 8.65 -11.97
N TRP A 165 12.39 9.79 -12.45
CA TRP A 165 12.42 10.15 -13.85
C TRP A 165 13.21 9.13 -14.70
N ALA A 166 14.38 8.72 -14.22
CA ALA A 166 15.18 7.68 -14.88
C ALA A 166 14.42 6.35 -14.99
N HIS A 167 13.71 5.94 -13.93
CA HIS A 167 12.86 4.75 -13.96
C HIS A 167 11.69 4.88 -14.95
N MET A 168 10.96 6.01 -14.93
CA MET A 168 9.86 6.27 -15.87
C MET A 168 10.34 6.15 -17.32
N LEU A 169 11.46 6.81 -17.66
CA LEU A 169 12.01 6.77 -19.01
C LEU A 169 12.51 5.38 -19.39
N SER A 170 13.14 4.65 -18.47
CA SER A 170 13.57 3.27 -18.70
C SER A 170 12.39 2.35 -19.02
N GLU A 171 11.31 2.45 -18.24
CA GLU A 171 10.08 1.69 -18.47
C GLU A 171 9.46 2.00 -19.84
N LEU A 172 9.29 3.28 -20.15
CA LEU A 172 8.73 3.73 -21.44
C LEU A 172 9.61 3.32 -22.63
N LYS A 173 10.94 3.34 -22.50
CA LYS A 173 11.87 2.90 -23.55
C LYS A 173 11.84 1.38 -23.77
N ALA A 174 11.66 0.60 -22.71
CA ALA A 174 11.62 -0.85 -22.79
C ALA A 174 10.28 -1.39 -23.29
N LEU A 175 9.18 -0.67 -23.04
CA LEU A 175 7.82 -1.17 -23.27
C LEU A 175 7.51 -1.56 -24.72
N PRO A 176 7.85 -0.78 -25.77
CA PRO A 176 7.56 -1.15 -27.16
C PRO A 176 8.05 -2.56 -27.53
N ARG A 177 9.24 -2.95 -27.05
CA ARG A 177 9.84 -4.27 -27.34
C ARG A 177 9.12 -5.43 -26.66
N LYS A 178 8.43 -5.16 -25.55
CA LYS A 178 7.73 -6.15 -24.73
C LYS A 178 6.21 -6.17 -24.99
N LEU A 179 5.70 -5.25 -25.79
CA LEU A 179 4.28 -4.97 -25.87
C LEU A 179 3.50 -6.11 -26.54
N LEU A 180 4.03 -6.67 -27.62
CA LEU A 180 3.40 -7.79 -28.33
C LEU A 180 3.32 -9.02 -27.42
N GLU A 181 4.41 -9.36 -26.72
CA GLU A 181 4.46 -10.47 -25.77
C GLU A 181 3.42 -10.28 -24.66
N ARG A 182 3.32 -9.07 -24.08
CA ARG A 182 2.31 -8.74 -23.07
C ARG A 182 0.88 -8.88 -23.60
N VAL A 183 0.61 -8.42 -24.81
CA VAL A 183 -0.70 -8.54 -25.46
C VAL A 183 -1.07 -10.01 -25.66
N LEU A 184 -0.15 -10.84 -26.16
CA LEU A 184 -0.40 -12.26 -26.37
C LEU A 184 -0.64 -13.00 -25.05
N CYS A 185 0.14 -12.68 -24.01
CA CYS A 185 -0.06 -13.22 -22.67
C CYS A 185 -1.42 -12.83 -22.07
N LEU A 186 -1.84 -11.57 -22.16
CA LEU A 186 -3.16 -11.15 -21.68
C LEU A 186 -4.28 -11.88 -22.42
N ARG A 187 -4.17 -12.05 -23.74
CA ARG A 187 -5.15 -12.82 -24.52
C ARG A 187 -5.24 -14.27 -24.08
N SER A 188 -4.12 -14.94 -23.81
CA SER A 188 -4.14 -16.34 -23.35
C SER A 188 -4.75 -16.49 -21.96
N LEU A 189 -4.67 -15.45 -21.13
CA LEU A 189 -5.33 -15.38 -19.82
C LEU A 189 -6.81 -14.96 -19.90
N GLY A 190 -7.36 -14.71 -21.10
CA GLY A 190 -8.72 -14.20 -21.27
C GLY A 190 -8.90 -12.74 -20.84
N GLU A 191 -7.79 -12.03 -20.65
CA GLU A 191 -7.74 -10.65 -20.17
C GLU A 191 -7.71 -9.63 -21.32
N SER A 192 -8.16 -8.41 -21.03
CA SER A 192 -8.17 -7.34 -22.03
C SER A 192 -6.74 -6.94 -22.45
N PRO A 193 -6.39 -7.00 -23.76
CA PRO A 193 -5.09 -6.56 -24.28
C PRO A 193 -4.72 -5.12 -23.91
N ARG A 194 -5.73 -4.26 -23.68
CA ARG A 194 -5.55 -2.86 -23.29
C ARG A 194 -4.78 -2.72 -21.98
N LYS A 195 -4.81 -3.73 -21.10
CA LYS A 195 -4.02 -3.75 -19.87
C LYS A 195 -2.50 -3.74 -20.12
N ALA A 196 -2.05 -4.01 -21.36
CA ALA A 196 -0.64 -3.88 -21.74
C ALA A 196 -0.18 -2.43 -21.96
N LEU A 197 -1.12 -1.52 -22.26
CA LEU A 197 -0.82 -0.10 -22.45
C LEU A 197 -0.53 0.56 -21.10
N PRO A 198 0.44 1.47 -21.03
CA PRO A 198 0.74 2.17 -19.79
C PRO A 198 -0.37 3.18 -19.48
N THR A 199 -0.58 3.40 -18.18
CA THR A 199 -1.34 4.55 -17.68
C THR A 199 -0.37 5.51 -17.01
N ALA A 200 -0.69 6.81 -17.02
CA ALA A 200 0.15 7.82 -16.37
C ALA A 200 0.30 7.54 -14.87
N ASP A 201 -0.79 7.10 -14.23
CA ASP A 201 -0.79 6.82 -12.80
C ASP A 201 0.08 5.62 -12.44
N ALA A 202 0.01 4.53 -13.21
CA ALA A 202 0.89 3.38 -13.03
C ALA A 202 2.35 3.77 -13.26
N LEU A 203 2.64 4.61 -14.26
CA LEU A 203 4.01 5.06 -14.54
C LEU A 203 4.61 5.85 -13.36
N PHE A 204 3.87 6.81 -12.79
CA PHE A 204 4.33 7.53 -11.59
C PHE A 204 4.49 6.61 -10.39
N LEU A 205 3.57 5.66 -10.22
CA LEU A 205 3.57 4.74 -9.09
C LEU A 205 4.75 3.75 -9.15
N ASN A 206 4.94 3.11 -10.30
CA ASN A 206 6.04 2.18 -10.55
C ASN A 206 7.40 2.86 -10.38
N ALA A 207 7.53 4.09 -10.89
CA ALA A 207 8.77 4.85 -10.77
C ALA A 207 9.06 5.27 -9.33
N PHE A 208 8.04 5.65 -8.57
CA PHE A 208 8.17 5.90 -7.13
C PHE A 208 8.56 4.63 -6.39
N ASP A 209 7.86 3.52 -6.63
CA ASP A 209 8.12 2.26 -5.95
C ASP A 209 9.52 1.72 -6.26
N ALA A 210 10.00 1.88 -7.49
CA ALA A 210 11.36 1.52 -7.90
C ALA A 210 12.44 2.45 -7.29
N SER A 211 12.13 3.73 -7.04
CA SER A 211 13.08 4.67 -6.44
C SER A 211 13.25 4.49 -4.93
N GLN A 212 12.30 3.84 -4.26
CA GLN A 212 12.40 3.56 -2.83
C GLN A 212 13.45 2.49 -2.54
N THR A 213 14.11 2.59 -1.39
CA THR A 213 14.97 1.51 -0.87
C THR A 213 14.11 0.37 -0.30
N PRO A 214 14.61 -0.88 -0.28
CA PRO A 214 13.94 -1.96 0.43
C PRO A 214 13.68 -1.63 1.90
N GLN A 215 14.63 -0.97 2.56
CA GLN A 215 14.49 -0.47 3.94
C GLN A 215 13.30 0.48 4.11
N SER A 216 13.13 1.45 3.21
CA SER A 216 12.00 2.39 3.25
C SER A 216 10.66 1.66 3.11
N ARG A 217 10.58 0.69 2.19
CA ARG A 217 9.38 -0.16 2.03
C ARG A 217 9.13 -1.03 3.27
N PHE A 218 10.17 -1.62 3.85
CA PHE A 218 10.06 -2.41 5.07
C PHE A 218 9.54 -1.58 6.25
N HIS A 219 10.09 -0.38 6.49
CA HIS A 219 9.59 0.52 7.53
C HIS A 219 8.12 0.92 7.33
N ARG A 220 7.70 1.14 6.08
CA ARG A 220 6.28 1.40 5.77
C ARG A 220 5.42 0.18 6.07
N PHE A 221 5.86 -1.01 5.67
CA PHE A 221 5.18 -2.27 5.95
C PHE A 221 4.99 -2.48 7.47
N THR A 222 6.05 -2.35 8.27
CA THR A 222 5.98 -2.56 9.72
C THR A 222 5.09 -1.53 10.41
N ALA A 223 5.14 -0.25 10.00
CA ALA A 223 4.24 0.77 10.55
C ALA A 223 2.76 0.44 10.31
N LEU A 224 2.41 -0.12 9.14
CA LEU A 224 1.05 -0.57 8.84
C LEU A 224 0.64 -1.76 9.72
N LEU A 225 1.54 -2.73 9.94
CA LEU A 225 1.30 -3.84 10.85
C LEU A 225 1.10 -3.37 12.30
N ASP A 226 1.89 -2.42 12.76
CA ASP A 226 1.76 -1.84 14.10
C ASP A 226 0.40 -1.15 14.28
N GLY A 227 -0.09 -0.46 13.23
CA GLY A 227 -1.44 0.10 13.19
C GLY A 227 -2.52 -0.97 13.34
N ILE A 228 -2.41 -2.07 12.57
CA ILE A 228 -3.34 -3.22 12.65
C ILE A 228 -3.34 -3.79 14.07
N LEU A 229 -2.16 -4.14 14.60
CA LEU A 229 -2.02 -4.75 15.92
C LEU A 229 -2.57 -3.84 17.03
N GLY A 230 -2.33 -2.54 16.92
CA GLY A 230 -2.82 -1.56 17.88
C GLY A 230 -4.35 -1.52 17.96
N LEU A 231 -5.07 -1.65 16.84
CA LEU A 231 -6.54 -1.73 16.83
C LEU A 231 -7.06 -3.03 17.46
N TYR A 232 -6.38 -4.16 17.22
CA TYR A 232 -6.75 -5.42 17.87
C TYR A 232 -6.52 -5.36 19.39
N ARG A 233 -5.42 -4.77 19.85
CA ARG A 233 -5.15 -4.54 21.28
C ARG A 233 -6.21 -3.65 21.92
N LEU A 234 -6.61 -2.57 21.24
CA LEU A 234 -7.69 -1.71 21.69
C LEU A 234 -9.02 -2.46 21.80
N ALA A 235 -9.35 -3.28 20.78
CA ALA A 235 -10.56 -4.09 20.78
C ALA A 235 -10.60 -5.14 21.92
N VAL A 236 -9.46 -5.69 22.34
CA VAL A 236 -9.37 -6.55 23.54
C VAL A 236 -9.67 -5.75 24.80
N GLY A 237 -9.06 -4.57 24.95
CA GLY A 237 -9.32 -3.69 26.10
C GLY A 237 -10.79 -3.27 26.23
N GLU A 238 -11.51 -3.17 25.11
CA GLU A 238 -12.94 -2.88 25.05
C GLU A 238 -13.85 -4.12 25.16
N GLY A 239 -13.28 -5.32 25.25
CA GLY A 239 -14.04 -6.57 25.33
C GLY A 239 -14.68 -7.03 24.01
N HIS A 240 -14.27 -6.47 22.87
CA HIS A 240 -14.76 -6.84 21.53
C HIS A 240 -14.00 -8.05 20.93
N GLN A 241 -12.86 -8.44 21.51
CA GLN A 241 -12.01 -9.53 21.04
C GLN A 241 -11.45 -10.34 22.22
N GLN A 242 -11.09 -11.60 21.96
CA GLN A 242 -10.46 -12.48 22.95
C GLN A 242 -8.94 -12.28 22.96
N GLU A 243 -8.38 -12.07 24.16
CA GLU A 243 -6.95 -11.84 24.38
C GLU A 243 -6.07 -12.95 23.79
N ASP A 244 -6.42 -14.22 24.02
CA ASP A 244 -5.67 -15.37 23.50
C ASP A 244 -5.57 -15.41 21.96
N SER A 245 -6.63 -14.95 21.27
CA SER A 245 -6.66 -14.91 19.81
C SER A 245 -5.78 -13.78 19.28
N VAL A 246 -5.72 -12.64 19.98
CA VAL A 246 -4.89 -11.49 19.61
C VAL A 246 -3.42 -11.72 19.93
N ARG A 247 -3.09 -12.50 20.97
CA ARG A 247 -1.70 -12.83 21.31
C ARG A 247 -0.93 -13.46 20.14
N ARG A 248 -1.54 -14.41 19.44
CA ARG A 248 -0.91 -15.05 18.26
C ARG A 248 -0.61 -14.05 17.14
N LEU A 249 -1.51 -13.11 16.90
CA LEU A 249 -1.31 -12.02 15.93
C LEU A 249 -0.22 -11.05 16.39
N ALA A 250 -0.18 -10.74 17.69
CA ALA A 250 0.86 -9.91 18.29
C ALA A 250 2.25 -10.53 18.10
N ASP A 251 2.41 -11.80 18.47
CA ASP A 251 3.71 -12.50 18.37
C ASP A 251 4.20 -12.56 16.92
N ALA A 252 3.28 -12.77 15.97
CA ALA A 252 3.54 -12.82 14.55
C ALA A 252 3.97 -11.45 13.99
N ILE A 253 3.21 -10.40 14.28
CA ILE A 253 3.53 -9.03 13.84
C ILE A 253 4.84 -8.56 14.48
N GLU A 254 5.05 -8.80 15.77
CA GLU A 254 6.30 -8.45 16.45
C GLU A 254 7.50 -9.20 15.87
N THR A 255 7.31 -10.44 15.41
CA THR A 255 8.36 -11.19 14.71
C THR A 255 8.64 -10.59 13.33
N ALA A 256 7.60 -10.28 12.57
CA ALA A 256 7.68 -9.68 11.24
C ALA A 256 8.33 -8.29 11.25
N SER A 257 8.09 -7.50 12.31
CA SER A 257 8.58 -6.13 12.46
C SER A 257 10.02 -6.02 12.97
N LYS A 258 10.68 -7.13 13.32
CA LYS A 258 12.08 -7.08 13.79
C LYS A 258 13.04 -6.75 12.65
N SER A 259 14.07 -5.96 12.95
CA SER A 259 15.10 -5.55 11.99
C SER A 259 15.83 -6.71 11.30
N HIS A 260 15.95 -7.88 11.93
CA HIS A 260 16.57 -9.06 11.31
C HIS A 260 15.73 -9.65 10.15
N GLN A 261 14.47 -9.27 10.00
CA GLN A 261 13.63 -9.63 8.84
C GLN A 261 13.87 -8.72 7.63
N GLU A 262 14.49 -7.54 7.81
CA GLU A 262 14.76 -6.59 6.73
C GLU A 262 15.60 -7.20 5.59
N PRO A 263 16.66 -7.99 5.83
CA PRO A 263 17.39 -8.65 4.75
C PRO A 263 16.54 -9.67 3.98
N ALA A 264 15.64 -10.39 4.67
CA ALA A 264 14.72 -11.32 4.02
C ALA A 264 13.72 -10.55 3.13
N PHE A 265 13.18 -9.43 3.63
CA PHE A 265 12.35 -8.50 2.85
C PHE A 265 13.10 -7.98 1.62
N ALA A 266 14.35 -7.57 1.80
CA ALA A 266 15.17 -6.98 0.74
C ALA A 266 15.54 -7.98 -0.36
N ASN A 267 15.62 -9.27 -0.03
CA ASN A 267 15.87 -10.36 -0.98
C ASN A 267 14.66 -10.70 -1.85
N GLU A 268 13.45 -10.25 -1.47
CA GLU A 268 12.27 -10.42 -2.31
C GLU A 268 12.32 -9.56 -3.57
N SER A 269 11.61 -9.98 -4.62
CA SER A 269 11.47 -9.15 -5.81
C SER A 269 10.76 -7.83 -5.48
N LEU A 270 11.07 -6.75 -6.22
CA LEU A 270 10.40 -5.45 -6.05
C LEU A 270 8.86 -5.58 -6.11
N ALA A 271 8.34 -6.40 -7.02
CA ALA A 271 6.91 -6.63 -7.15
C ALA A 271 6.29 -7.23 -5.88
N VAL A 272 6.98 -8.21 -5.26
CA VAL A 272 6.55 -8.83 -4.00
C VAL A 272 6.63 -7.83 -2.84
N GLN A 273 7.72 -7.07 -2.74
CA GLN A 273 7.86 -6.03 -1.70
C GLN A 273 6.74 -4.99 -1.78
N VAL A 274 6.43 -4.50 -2.98
CA VAL A 274 5.36 -3.51 -3.20
C VAL A 274 3.99 -4.11 -2.92
N SER A 275 3.72 -5.32 -3.40
CA SER A 275 2.46 -6.03 -3.15
C SER A 275 2.23 -6.25 -1.66
N GLY A 276 3.28 -6.62 -0.90
CA GLY A 276 3.18 -6.80 0.55
C GLY A 276 2.81 -5.51 1.28
N VAL A 277 3.39 -4.37 0.90
CA VAL A 277 3.04 -3.05 1.46
C VAL A 277 1.61 -2.66 1.10
N ASP A 278 1.22 -2.85 -0.16
CA ASP A 278 -0.14 -2.52 -0.63
C ASP A 278 -1.21 -3.37 0.07
N GLU A 279 -0.95 -4.66 0.31
CA GLU A 279 -1.85 -5.53 1.05
C GLU A 279 -1.95 -5.13 2.53
N ALA A 280 -0.82 -4.85 3.19
CA ALA A 280 -0.82 -4.36 4.57
C ALA A 280 -1.62 -3.05 4.71
N ARG A 281 -1.55 -2.15 3.72
CA ARG A 281 -2.37 -0.92 3.68
C ARG A 281 -3.85 -1.25 3.57
N ASN A 282 -4.24 -2.09 2.61
CA ASN A 282 -5.64 -2.46 2.40
C ASN A 282 -6.22 -3.16 3.64
N LEU A 283 -5.42 -4.02 4.27
CA LEU A 283 -5.78 -4.70 5.49
C LEU A 283 -5.93 -3.74 6.68
N LEU A 284 -5.06 -2.73 6.80
CA LEU A 284 -5.23 -1.67 7.80
C LEU A 284 -6.54 -0.89 7.56
N PHE A 285 -6.84 -0.52 6.32
CA PHE A 285 -8.08 0.16 5.98
C PHE A 285 -9.31 -0.66 6.39
N GLU A 286 -9.37 -1.94 6.02
CA GLU A 286 -10.46 -2.84 6.40
C GLU A 286 -10.52 -3.06 7.92
N THR A 287 -9.36 -3.12 8.59
CA THR A 287 -9.30 -3.23 10.06
C THR A 287 -9.90 -1.99 10.72
N CYS A 288 -9.56 -0.78 10.27
CA CYS A 288 -10.17 0.48 10.74
C CYS A 288 -11.70 0.45 10.56
N LYS A 289 -12.16 0.10 9.36
CA LYS A 289 -13.58 0.03 9.02
C LYS A 289 -14.34 -0.96 9.91
N HIS A 290 -13.81 -2.17 10.07
CA HIS A 290 -14.44 -3.21 10.88
C HIS A 290 -14.34 -2.97 12.39
N TYR A 291 -13.31 -2.25 12.85
CA TYR A 291 -13.21 -1.82 14.23
C TYR A 291 -14.39 -0.91 14.61
N LEU A 292 -14.76 0.02 13.72
CA LEU A 292 -15.91 0.92 13.93
C LEU A 292 -17.24 0.18 14.10
N THR A 293 -17.41 -0.96 13.42
CA THR A 293 -18.61 -1.81 13.52
C THR A 293 -18.48 -2.91 14.56
N ARG A 294 -17.34 -3.00 15.28
CA ARG A 294 -17.02 -4.06 16.26
C ARG A 294 -17.03 -5.47 15.66
N THR A 295 -16.69 -5.59 14.38
CA THR A 295 -16.69 -6.87 13.63
C THR A 295 -15.32 -7.13 12.99
N LEU A 296 -14.24 -6.97 13.75
CA LEU A 296 -12.89 -7.25 13.27
C LEU A 296 -12.77 -8.66 12.68
N LEU A 297 -11.94 -8.79 11.65
CA LEU A 297 -11.61 -10.08 11.05
C LEU A 297 -10.96 -11.00 12.10
N SER A 298 -11.02 -12.32 11.89
CA SER A 298 -10.31 -13.23 12.78
C SER A 298 -8.78 -13.01 12.66
N PRO A 299 -8.03 -13.04 13.78
CA PRO A 299 -6.57 -12.93 13.75
C PRO A 299 -5.88 -13.92 12.78
N ASP A 300 -6.38 -15.15 12.69
CA ASP A 300 -5.86 -16.17 11.76
C ASP A 300 -6.07 -15.77 10.29
N ARG A 301 -7.18 -15.09 9.96
CA ARG A 301 -7.43 -14.58 8.60
C ARG A 301 -6.47 -13.46 8.23
N VAL A 302 -6.20 -12.54 9.16
CA VAL A 302 -5.24 -11.44 9.00
C VAL A 302 -3.84 -12.00 8.69
N LEU A 303 -3.39 -12.97 9.50
CA LEU A 303 -2.09 -13.63 9.30
C LEU A 303 -2.01 -14.36 7.96
N HIS A 304 -3.07 -15.04 7.55
CA HIS A 304 -3.11 -15.73 6.27
C HIS A 304 -2.96 -14.78 5.08
N LEU A 305 -3.65 -13.63 5.10
CA LEU A 305 -3.54 -12.62 4.04
C LEU A 305 -2.13 -12.02 3.98
N LEU A 306 -1.54 -11.72 5.15
CA LEU A 306 -0.16 -11.21 5.22
C LEU A 306 0.87 -12.23 4.73
N ALA A 307 0.71 -13.51 5.08
CA ALA A 307 1.62 -14.58 4.64
C ALA A 307 1.58 -14.78 3.11
N GLN A 308 0.39 -14.64 2.51
CA GLN A 308 0.23 -14.74 1.05
C GLN A 308 0.86 -13.57 0.32
N ALA A 309 0.78 -12.36 0.88
CA ALA A 309 1.31 -11.16 0.26
C ALA A 309 2.84 -11.07 0.35
N LEU A 310 3.45 -11.71 1.35
CA LEU A 310 4.88 -11.59 1.64
C LEU A 310 5.48 -12.90 2.18
N PRO A 311 5.68 -13.90 1.31
CA PRO A 311 6.05 -15.26 1.71
C PRO A 311 7.45 -15.38 2.35
N GLY A 312 8.37 -14.47 2.03
CA GLY A 312 9.72 -14.46 2.60
C GLY A 312 9.82 -13.95 4.04
N ILE A 313 8.76 -13.37 4.60
CA ILE A 313 8.76 -12.90 6.00
C ILE A 313 8.17 -13.96 6.91
N VAL A 314 8.89 -14.24 8.00
CA VAL A 314 8.45 -15.21 8.99
C VAL A 314 7.39 -14.58 9.88
N LEU A 315 6.14 -14.99 9.70
CA LEU A 315 5.02 -14.61 10.57
C LEU A 315 4.78 -15.60 11.72
N ASN A 316 5.50 -16.72 11.77
CA ASN A 316 5.34 -17.68 12.85
C ASN A 316 6.26 -17.33 14.02
N ALA A 317 5.67 -17.05 15.17
CA ALA A 317 6.34 -17.32 16.43
C ALA A 317 6.46 -18.85 16.54
N GLN A 318 7.66 -19.39 16.38
CA GLN A 318 7.93 -20.74 16.85
C GLN A 318 7.52 -20.78 18.34
N PRO A 319 6.67 -21.72 18.77
CA PRO A 319 6.49 -21.92 20.20
C PRO A 319 7.88 -22.24 20.78
N HIS A 320 8.33 -21.44 21.74
CA HIS A 320 9.45 -21.84 22.58
C HIS A 320 9.08 -23.18 23.20
N ASP A 321 9.71 -24.23 22.71
CA ASP A 321 9.68 -25.53 23.33
C ASP A 321 10.30 -25.35 24.72
N ASN A 322 9.45 -25.23 25.74
CA ASN A 322 9.85 -25.28 27.13
C ASN A 322 10.29 -26.72 27.42
N SER A 323 11.48 -27.10 26.95
CA SER A 323 12.20 -28.26 27.45
C SER A 323 12.81 -27.93 28.81
N LEU A 324 11.95 -27.64 29.79
CA LEU A 324 12.30 -27.66 31.20
C LEU A 324 11.99 -29.04 31.75
N GLY A 325 13.07 -29.82 31.96
CA GLY A 325 13.22 -30.71 33.08
C GLY A 325 12.24 -31.89 33.18
N LYS A 326 12.63 -33.02 32.59
CA LYS A 326 12.46 -34.30 33.29
C LYS A 326 13.84 -34.86 33.65
N THR A 327 14.07 -34.78 34.95
CA THR A 327 15.15 -35.35 35.74
C THR A 327 15.31 -36.86 35.49
N ARG A 328 16.59 -37.23 35.28
CA ARG A 328 17.31 -38.45 35.71
C ARG A 328 16.51 -39.72 36.00
N SER A 329 16.90 -40.81 35.33
CA SER A 329 17.45 -41.99 36.04
C SER A 329 18.23 -42.90 35.08
N SER A 330 19.55 -42.97 35.27
CA SER A 330 20.40 -44.02 34.70
C SER A 330 20.11 -45.35 35.40
N PRO A 331 20.05 -46.50 34.69
CA PRO A 331 20.18 -47.78 35.35
C PRO A 331 21.66 -48.19 35.37
N SER A 332 22.28 -48.04 36.54
CA SER A 332 23.45 -48.80 36.96
C SER A 332 23.06 -50.27 37.06
N ARG A 333 23.67 -51.13 36.23
CA ARG A 333 23.62 -52.59 36.41
C ARG A 333 24.76 -52.99 37.32
N TYR A 334 24.43 -53.35 38.55
CA TYR A 334 25.26 -54.19 39.40
C TYR A 334 24.73 -55.63 39.31
N ASP A 335 25.67 -56.54 39.13
CA ASP A 335 25.51 -58.00 39.08
C ASP A 335 24.92 -58.60 40.37
N PRO A 336 24.24 -59.76 40.29
CA PRO A 336 24.16 -60.72 41.38
C PRO A 336 25.23 -61.81 41.23
N VAL A 337 25.96 -62.05 42.32
CA VAL A 337 26.93 -63.15 42.55
C VAL A 337 26.19 -64.51 42.73
N PRO A 338 26.86 -65.69 42.91
CA PRO A 338 26.63 -66.88 42.10
C PRO A 338 25.92 -68.02 42.88
N ARG A 339 25.40 -69.03 42.17
CA ARG A 339 25.16 -70.37 42.74
C ARG A 339 25.63 -71.49 41.80
N ARG A 340 26.77 -72.06 42.18
CA ARG A 340 27.15 -73.50 42.23
C ARG A 340 26.59 -74.48 41.18
N THR A 341 27.55 -74.96 40.37
CA THR A 341 27.94 -76.37 40.07
C THR A 341 26.89 -77.39 39.63
N PHE A 342 27.11 -77.96 38.44
CA PHE A 342 27.25 -79.42 38.26
C PHE A 342 28.25 -79.71 37.11
N SER A 343 29.17 -80.62 37.41
CA SER A 343 30.13 -81.35 36.55
C SER A 343 31.34 -80.60 36.00
#